data_AF-A0A7S2S9V7-F1
#
_entry.id   AF-A0A7S2S9V7-F1
#
_cell.length_a   1.000
_cell.length_b   1.000
_cell.length_c   1.000
_cell.angle_alpha   90.00
_cell.angle_beta   90.00
_cell.angle_gamma   90.00
#
_symmetry.space_group_name_H-M   'P 1'
#
loop_
_entity.id
_entity.type
_entity.pdbx_description
1 polymer ?
#
loop_
_entity_poly.entity_id
_entity_poly.type
_entity_poly.pdbx_seq_one_letter_code
_entity_poly.pdbx_strand_id
1 'polypeptide(L)'
;VANSPERIDPSRKKPTLHEIPKVVGGLNAESTKVASAFYQSVFAEVVPVTSAEHSEATKLLENSFRAVNISFINEFADFCKMSGLDTDHIIDAASTKPYGFTPFRSWIGVGGHCIPVDPHYLIESTPGMKWPILESSMDAMHARPARLAAERIDPSTQKVLVCGVSYKPNVSDVRDAPQAEFIKELLENKIKVEYYDPLVESYMDLEKVTDLSRVEDYDKVFIMHEHDCCPELRAIRNLENVEAFCR
;
A
#
# COMPACT_ATOMS: atom_id res chain seq x y z
N VAL A 1 19.89 -23.12 -12.99
CA VAL A 1 19.19 -22.23 -12.02
C VAL A 1 18.36 -21.23 -12.79
N ALA A 2 17.17 -20.89 -12.31
CA ALA A 2 16.30 -19.89 -12.93
C ALA A 2 15.66 -18.99 -11.87
N ASN A 3 15.46 -17.73 -12.23
CA ASN A 3 14.65 -16.77 -11.50
C ASN A 3 13.20 -16.83 -12.02
N SER A 4 12.24 -16.67 -11.11
CA SER A 4 10.83 -16.53 -11.46
C SER A 4 10.11 -15.74 -10.36
N PRO A 5 9.90 -14.43 -10.52
CA PRO A 5 9.39 -13.60 -9.45
C PRO A 5 7.96 -14.00 -9.08
N GLU A 6 7.64 -13.80 -7.82
CA GLU A 6 6.26 -13.81 -7.35
C GLU A 6 5.55 -12.56 -7.89
N ARG A 7 4.26 -12.69 -8.25
CA ARG A 7 3.44 -11.60 -8.83
C ARG A 7 2.01 -11.59 -8.26
N ILE A 8 1.76 -12.20 -7.11
CA ILE A 8 0.42 -12.35 -6.53
C ILE A 8 0.13 -11.12 -5.68
N ASP A 9 -1.14 -10.72 -5.65
CA ASP A 9 -1.66 -9.81 -4.63
C ASP A 9 -2.41 -10.64 -3.58
N PRO A 10 -1.88 -10.78 -2.35
CA PRO A 10 -2.43 -11.74 -1.39
C PRO A 10 -3.88 -11.45 -0.96
N SER A 11 -4.38 -10.22 -1.11
CA SER A 11 -5.78 -9.88 -0.77
C SER A 11 -6.73 -10.08 -1.96
N ARG A 12 -6.21 -10.31 -3.17
CA ARG A 12 -7.00 -10.37 -4.39
C ARG A 12 -7.38 -11.81 -4.73
N LYS A 13 -8.68 -12.07 -4.85
CA LYS A 13 -9.21 -13.42 -5.19
C LYS A 13 -9.13 -13.75 -6.68
N LYS A 14 -9.07 -12.75 -7.55
CA LYS A 14 -8.99 -12.90 -9.01
C LYS A 14 -8.02 -11.88 -9.65
N PRO A 15 -7.16 -12.27 -10.60
CA PRO A 15 -6.97 -13.63 -11.11
C PRO A 15 -6.47 -14.59 -10.01
N THR A 16 -6.87 -15.86 -10.10
CA THR A 16 -6.35 -16.91 -9.22
C THR A 16 -4.87 -17.14 -9.51
N LEU A 17 -4.16 -17.82 -8.59
CA LEU A 17 -2.74 -18.15 -8.78
C LEU A 17 -2.45 -18.77 -10.16
N HIS A 18 -3.30 -19.72 -10.58
CA HIS A 18 -3.16 -20.43 -11.85
C HIS A 18 -3.27 -19.49 -13.07
N GLU A 19 -4.06 -18.42 -12.97
CA GLU A 19 -4.35 -17.50 -14.07
C GLU A 19 -3.31 -16.37 -14.22
N ILE A 20 -2.43 -16.17 -13.24
CA ILE A 20 -1.39 -15.13 -13.31
C ILE A 20 -0.25 -15.63 -14.21
N PRO A 21 0.10 -14.92 -15.30
CA PRO A 21 1.20 -15.35 -16.16
C PRO A 21 2.52 -15.42 -15.40
N LYS A 22 3.21 -16.56 -15.49
CA LYS A 22 4.44 -16.84 -14.75
C LYS A 22 5.67 -16.50 -15.58
N VAL A 23 6.37 -15.43 -15.22
CA VAL A 23 7.64 -15.03 -15.86
C VAL A 23 8.75 -15.96 -15.39
N VAL A 24 9.58 -16.45 -16.32
CA VAL A 24 10.70 -17.36 -16.01
C VAL A 24 11.94 -16.99 -16.81
N GLY A 25 13.06 -16.75 -16.12
CA GLY A 25 14.36 -16.46 -16.74
C GLY A 25 15.47 -17.33 -16.15
N GLY A 26 16.11 -18.16 -16.97
CA GLY A 26 17.24 -19.01 -16.59
C GLY A 26 18.59 -18.32 -16.75
N LEU A 27 19.62 -18.84 -16.06
CA LEU A 27 21.03 -18.47 -16.33
C LEU A 27 21.50 -18.95 -17.72
N ASN A 28 20.75 -19.86 -18.34
CA ASN A 28 20.94 -20.32 -19.71
C ASN A 28 19.62 -20.89 -20.26
N ALA A 29 19.57 -21.12 -21.58
CA ALA A 29 18.37 -21.58 -22.27
C ALA A 29 17.80 -22.90 -21.70
N GLU A 30 18.67 -23.84 -21.31
CA GLU A 30 18.23 -25.12 -20.74
C GLU A 30 17.60 -24.93 -19.35
N SER A 31 18.16 -24.05 -18.52
CA SER A 31 17.57 -23.70 -17.23
C SER A 31 16.20 -23.04 -17.39
N THR A 32 16.04 -22.12 -18.35
CA THR A 32 14.73 -21.52 -18.66
C THR A 32 13.74 -22.59 -19.08
N LYS A 33 14.13 -23.47 -20.02
CA LYS A 33 13.27 -24.54 -20.54
C LYS A 33 12.77 -25.48 -19.44
N VAL A 34 13.68 -25.99 -18.60
CA VAL A 34 13.33 -26.91 -17.51
C VAL A 34 12.42 -26.22 -16.48
N ALA A 35 12.74 -24.99 -16.07
CA ALA A 35 11.93 -24.24 -15.13
C ALA A 35 10.55 -23.89 -15.70
N SER A 36 10.47 -23.51 -17.00
CA SER A 36 9.20 -23.26 -17.68
C SER A 36 8.32 -24.51 -17.72
N ALA A 37 8.89 -25.67 -18.05
CA ALA A 37 8.15 -26.94 -18.05
C ALA A 37 7.60 -27.29 -16.65
N PHE A 38 8.38 -27.04 -15.60
CA PHE A 38 7.89 -27.18 -14.22
C PHE A 38 6.69 -26.27 -13.94
N TYR A 39 6.82 -24.96 -14.23
CA TYR A 39 5.75 -24.01 -13.94
C TYR A 39 4.49 -24.19 -14.80
N GLN A 40 4.60 -24.77 -16.00
CA GLN A 40 3.45 -25.15 -16.83
C GLN A 40 2.53 -26.18 -16.16
N SER A 41 3.01 -26.94 -15.16
CA SER A 41 2.15 -27.84 -14.39
C SER A 41 1.24 -27.11 -13.38
N VAL A 42 1.53 -25.84 -13.09
CA VAL A 42 0.85 -25.05 -12.04
C VAL A 42 0.15 -23.81 -12.60
N PHE A 43 0.70 -23.18 -13.63
CA PHE A 43 0.22 -21.91 -14.20
C PHE A 43 -0.31 -22.11 -15.62
N ALA A 44 -1.41 -21.43 -15.96
CA ALA A 44 -2.04 -21.49 -17.28
C ALA A 44 -1.15 -20.90 -18.38
N GLU A 45 -0.37 -19.87 -18.05
CA GLU A 45 0.55 -19.20 -18.96
C GLU A 45 1.93 -19.07 -18.31
N VAL A 46 2.96 -19.47 -19.06
CA VAL A 46 4.36 -19.26 -18.70
C VAL A 46 5.01 -18.39 -19.76
N VAL A 47 5.64 -17.31 -19.32
CA VAL A 47 6.29 -16.31 -20.17
C VAL A 47 7.81 -16.43 -19.99
N PRO A 48 8.50 -17.20 -20.84
CA PRO A 48 9.95 -17.31 -20.78
C PRO A 48 10.61 -16.01 -21.25
N VAL A 49 11.61 -15.55 -20.51
CA VAL A 49 12.47 -14.42 -20.88
C VAL A 49 13.90 -14.88 -21.13
N THR A 50 14.69 -14.00 -21.74
CA THR A 50 16.02 -14.31 -22.29
C THR A 50 17.08 -14.62 -21.23
N SER A 51 16.96 -14.09 -20.01
CA SER A 51 17.89 -14.36 -18.90
C SER A 51 17.24 -14.19 -17.52
N ALA A 52 17.94 -14.61 -16.46
CA ALA A 52 17.51 -14.38 -15.08
C ALA A 52 17.38 -12.88 -14.77
N GLU A 53 18.30 -12.05 -15.27
CA GLU A 53 18.29 -10.60 -15.09
C GLU A 53 17.05 -9.95 -15.73
N HIS A 54 16.58 -10.44 -16.89
CA HIS A 54 15.34 -9.96 -17.48
C HIS A 54 14.11 -10.29 -16.60
N SER A 55 14.14 -11.45 -15.95
CA SER A 55 13.09 -11.88 -15.02
C SER A 55 13.09 -11.03 -13.75
N GLU A 56 14.27 -10.74 -13.21
CA GLU A 56 14.46 -9.88 -12.02
C GLU A 56 14.05 -8.43 -12.32
N ALA A 57 14.54 -7.87 -13.43
CA ALA A 57 14.21 -6.51 -13.85
C ALA A 57 12.71 -6.33 -14.11
N THR A 58 12.00 -7.38 -14.56
CA THR A 58 10.53 -7.34 -14.72
C THR A 58 9.84 -7.02 -13.39
N LYS A 59 10.26 -7.65 -12.28
CA LYS A 59 9.67 -7.41 -10.96
C LYS A 59 9.97 -6.00 -10.44
N LEU A 60 11.20 -5.54 -10.62
CA LEU A 60 11.60 -4.19 -10.25
C LEU A 60 10.77 -3.16 -11.04
N LEU A 61 10.64 -3.34 -12.35
CA LEU A 61 9.82 -2.46 -13.19
C LEU A 61 8.35 -2.44 -12.75
N GLU A 62 7.75 -3.59 -12.46
CA GLU A 62 6.36 -3.68 -11.99
C GLU A 62 6.13 -2.87 -10.71
N ASN A 63 7.02 -3.01 -9.73
CA ASN A 63 6.85 -2.33 -8.44
C ASN A 63 7.24 -0.85 -8.50
N SER A 64 8.28 -0.48 -9.25
CA SER A 64 8.62 0.94 -9.50
C SER A 64 7.51 1.66 -10.27
N PHE A 65 6.91 1.01 -11.27
CA PHE A 65 5.76 1.57 -11.99
C PHE A 65 4.59 1.81 -11.05
N ARG A 66 4.25 0.84 -10.18
CA ARG A 66 3.18 1.00 -9.19
C ARG A 66 3.47 2.14 -8.21
N ALA A 67 4.70 2.21 -7.68
CA ALA A 67 5.14 3.27 -6.76
C ALA A 67 4.92 4.67 -7.35
N VAL A 68 5.42 4.92 -8.57
CA VAL A 68 5.28 6.22 -9.24
C VAL A 68 3.81 6.60 -9.44
N ASN A 69 2.99 5.65 -9.92
CA ASN A 69 1.59 5.96 -10.19
C ASN A 69 0.77 6.16 -8.90
N ILE A 70 1.05 5.43 -7.82
CA ILE A 70 0.40 5.66 -6.52
C ILE A 70 0.80 7.04 -5.98
N SER A 71 2.08 7.40 -6.07
CA SER A 71 2.57 8.72 -5.65
C SER A 71 1.86 9.85 -6.40
N PHE A 72 1.75 9.74 -7.73
CA PHE A 72 1.00 10.70 -8.54
C PHE A 72 -0.49 10.79 -8.16
N ILE A 73 -1.17 9.66 -7.95
CA ILE A 73 -2.58 9.67 -7.53
C ILE A 73 -2.75 10.27 -6.13
N ASN A 74 -1.79 10.09 -5.22
CA ASN A 74 -1.78 10.75 -3.91
C ASN A 74 -1.71 12.29 -4.05
N GLU A 75 -0.86 12.81 -4.92
CA GLU A 75 -0.80 14.25 -5.21
C GLU A 75 -2.09 14.76 -5.86
N PHE A 76 -2.64 13.98 -6.80
CA PHE A 76 -3.91 14.31 -7.44
C PHE A 76 -5.08 14.35 -6.44
N ALA A 77 -5.06 13.47 -5.43
CA ALA A 77 -6.04 13.48 -4.35
C ALA A 77 -5.93 14.75 -3.48
N ASP A 78 -4.71 15.23 -3.23
CA ASP A 78 -4.49 16.47 -2.50
C ASP A 78 -5.03 17.68 -3.30
N PHE A 79 -4.81 17.69 -4.63
CA PHE A 79 -5.43 18.67 -5.53
C PHE A 79 -6.97 18.62 -5.49
N CYS A 80 -7.55 17.42 -5.54
CA CYS A 80 -9.01 17.25 -5.48
C CYS A 80 -9.57 17.76 -4.15
N LYS A 81 -8.92 17.45 -3.03
CA LYS A 81 -9.28 17.98 -1.69
C LYS A 81 -9.30 19.51 -1.68
N MET A 82 -8.26 20.15 -2.21
CA MET A 82 -8.19 21.62 -2.31
C MET A 82 -9.27 22.22 -3.23
N SER A 83 -9.71 21.45 -4.22
CA SER A 83 -10.70 21.88 -5.22
C SER A 83 -12.14 21.50 -4.86
N GLY A 84 -12.37 20.83 -3.73
CA GLY A 84 -13.69 20.33 -3.35
C GLY A 84 -14.22 19.22 -4.29
N LEU A 85 -13.33 18.44 -4.89
CA LEU A 85 -13.66 17.37 -5.83
C LEU A 85 -13.53 15.98 -5.19
N ASP A 86 -14.40 15.06 -5.61
CA ASP A 86 -14.32 13.64 -5.23
C ASP A 86 -13.28 12.92 -6.12
N THR A 87 -12.10 12.69 -5.55
CA THR A 87 -10.98 11.98 -6.20
C THR A 87 -11.40 10.62 -6.74
N ASP A 88 -12.19 9.84 -5.98
CA ASP A 88 -12.55 8.48 -6.36
C ASP A 88 -13.54 8.47 -7.52
N HIS A 89 -14.51 9.38 -7.51
CA HIS A 89 -15.43 9.55 -8.63
C HIS A 89 -14.67 9.93 -9.91
N ILE A 90 -13.66 10.79 -9.83
CA ILE A 90 -12.83 11.16 -10.98
C ILE A 90 -12.04 9.93 -11.48
N ILE A 91 -11.42 9.15 -10.58
CA ILE A 91 -10.70 7.92 -10.96
C ILE A 91 -11.66 6.90 -11.58
N ASP A 92 -12.86 6.72 -11.03
CA ASP A 92 -13.90 5.84 -11.58
C ASP A 92 -14.27 6.25 -13.01
N ALA A 93 -14.48 7.54 -13.24
CA ALA A 93 -14.77 8.08 -14.58
C ALA A 93 -13.59 7.90 -15.54
N ALA A 94 -12.35 8.19 -15.11
CA ALA A 94 -11.14 8.02 -15.91
C ALA A 94 -10.88 6.55 -16.27
N SER A 95 -11.25 5.62 -15.38
CA SER A 95 -11.14 4.16 -15.58
C SER A 95 -11.98 3.63 -16.73
N THR A 96 -12.96 4.39 -17.21
CA THR A 96 -13.77 4.02 -18.39
C THR A 96 -12.98 4.14 -19.70
N LYS A 97 -11.84 4.83 -19.70
CA LYS A 97 -10.99 4.98 -20.88
C LYS A 97 -10.30 3.63 -21.20
N PRO A 98 -10.47 3.08 -22.42
CA PRO A 98 -10.01 1.72 -22.72
C PRO A 98 -8.49 1.58 -22.91
N TYR A 99 -7.74 2.68 -22.90
CA TYR A 99 -6.28 2.67 -23.09
C TYR A 99 -5.59 3.83 -22.38
N GLY A 100 -4.33 3.61 -22.01
CA GLY A 100 -3.45 4.64 -21.45
C GLY A 100 -3.83 5.11 -20.04
N PHE A 101 -4.72 4.42 -19.35
CA PHE A 101 -5.04 4.67 -17.95
C PHE A 101 -5.24 3.35 -17.21
N THR A 102 -4.39 3.09 -16.24
CA THR A 102 -4.54 2.00 -15.27
C THR A 102 -4.91 2.63 -13.94
N PRO A 103 -6.04 2.28 -13.31
CA PRO A 103 -6.45 2.93 -12.07
C PRO A 103 -5.52 2.56 -10.91
N PHE A 104 -5.09 3.59 -10.19
CA PHE A 104 -4.51 3.51 -8.86
C PHE A 104 -5.39 4.33 -7.92
N ARG A 105 -5.30 4.06 -6.61
CA ARG A 105 -6.10 4.75 -5.59
C ARG A 105 -5.18 5.43 -4.60
N SER A 106 -5.59 6.60 -4.14
CA SER A 106 -4.86 7.32 -3.11
C SER A 106 -5.02 6.63 -1.77
N TRP A 107 -4.00 6.73 -0.94
CA TRP A 107 -4.05 6.28 0.44
C TRP A 107 -3.13 7.15 1.31
N ILE A 108 -2.94 6.79 2.58
CA ILE A 108 -2.00 7.53 3.45
C ILE A 108 -0.54 7.32 3.04
N GLY A 109 -0.24 6.22 2.37
CA GLY A 109 1.10 5.84 1.91
C GLY A 109 1.08 4.47 1.23
N VAL A 110 2.25 3.88 1.03
CA VAL A 110 2.40 2.50 0.54
C VAL A 110 3.01 1.65 1.64
N GLY A 111 2.55 0.39 1.77
CA GLY A 111 3.07 -0.51 2.79
C GLY A 111 3.31 -1.93 2.30
N GLY A 112 3.84 -2.77 3.20
CA GLY A 112 4.29 -4.12 2.93
C GLY A 112 5.72 -4.15 2.36
N HIS A 113 6.20 -5.31 1.91
CA HIS A 113 7.62 -5.47 1.56
C HIS A 113 7.97 -4.98 0.15
N CYS A 114 7.10 -5.18 -0.83
CA CYS A 114 7.50 -5.03 -2.23
C CYS A 114 7.64 -3.57 -2.70
N ILE A 115 6.61 -2.75 -2.48
CA ILE A 115 6.58 -1.37 -3.01
C ILE A 115 7.52 -0.44 -2.24
N PRO A 116 7.62 -0.54 -0.90
CA PRO A 116 8.58 0.25 -0.13
C PRO A 116 10.05 -0.14 -0.36
N VAL A 117 10.36 -1.36 -0.82
CA VAL A 117 11.76 -1.84 -0.91
C VAL A 117 12.28 -1.91 -2.35
N ASP A 118 11.55 -2.57 -3.27
CA ASP A 118 12.06 -2.86 -4.62
C ASP A 118 12.47 -1.60 -5.41
N PRO A 119 11.74 -0.47 -5.34
CA PRO A 119 12.18 0.78 -5.96
C PRO A 119 13.52 1.30 -5.42
N HIS A 120 13.74 1.23 -4.10
CA HIS A 120 15.02 1.63 -3.51
C HIS A 120 16.13 0.68 -3.92
N TYR A 121 15.86 -0.63 -3.98
CA TYR A 121 16.82 -1.59 -4.51
C TYR A 121 17.25 -1.24 -5.94
N LEU A 122 16.30 -0.89 -6.83
CA LEU A 122 16.63 -0.46 -8.19
C LEU A 122 17.51 0.79 -8.20
N ILE A 123 17.18 1.81 -7.40
CA ILE A 123 17.97 3.04 -7.28
C ILE A 123 19.39 2.71 -6.81
N GLU A 124 19.52 1.98 -5.71
CA GLU A 124 20.82 1.65 -5.09
C GLU A 124 21.67 0.71 -5.95
N SER A 125 21.05 -0.19 -6.72
CA SER A 125 21.73 -1.12 -7.62
C SER A 125 22.33 -0.45 -8.86
N THR A 126 22.04 0.84 -9.11
CA THR A 126 22.50 1.58 -10.29
C THR A 126 23.37 2.79 -9.92
N PRO A 127 24.51 2.59 -9.21
CA PRO A 127 25.35 3.69 -8.77
C PRO A 127 25.86 4.50 -9.97
N GLY A 128 25.56 5.80 -9.97
CA GLY A 128 25.95 6.73 -11.05
C GLY A 128 24.82 7.06 -12.04
N MET A 129 23.69 6.38 -11.98
CA MET A 129 22.45 6.79 -12.65
C MET A 129 21.55 7.55 -11.67
N LYS A 130 20.82 8.55 -12.15
CA LYS A 130 19.79 9.25 -11.37
C LYS A 130 18.40 8.77 -11.78
N TRP A 131 17.50 8.64 -10.81
CA TRP A 131 16.11 8.28 -11.04
C TRP A 131 15.15 9.37 -10.55
N PRO A 132 15.20 10.60 -11.11
CA PRO A 132 14.52 11.76 -10.52
C PRO A 132 13.00 11.55 -10.33
N ILE A 133 12.35 10.80 -11.23
CA ILE A 133 10.92 10.48 -11.10
C ILE A 133 10.69 9.48 -9.96
N LEU A 134 11.48 8.40 -9.91
CA LEU A 134 11.29 7.35 -8.91
C LEU A 134 11.69 7.82 -7.51
N GLU A 135 12.84 8.49 -7.40
CA GLU A 135 13.34 9.12 -6.17
C GLU A 135 12.30 10.10 -5.61
N SER A 136 11.84 11.06 -6.42
CA SER A 136 10.82 12.01 -5.97
C SER A 136 9.50 11.32 -5.59
N SER A 137 9.12 10.26 -6.30
CA SER A 137 7.91 9.50 -5.98
C SER A 137 8.02 8.80 -4.64
N MET A 138 9.16 8.19 -4.34
CA MET A 138 9.43 7.49 -3.08
C MET A 138 9.51 8.48 -1.92
N ASP A 139 10.22 9.60 -2.09
CA ASP A 139 10.34 10.66 -1.08
C ASP A 139 8.97 11.23 -0.71
N ALA A 140 8.14 11.55 -1.72
CA ALA A 140 6.79 12.07 -1.51
C ALA A 140 5.88 11.06 -0.79
N MET A 141 5.97 9.77 -1.14
CA MET A 141 5.20 8.73 -0.47
C MET A 141 5.66 8.50 0.97
N HIS A 142 6.97 8.54 1.24
CA HIS A 142 7.53 8.38 2.58
C HIS A 142 7.11 9.54 3.51
N ALA A 143 7.12 10.77 3.02
CA ALA A 143 6.74 11.95 3.81
C ALA A 143 5.21 12.09 4.03
N ARG A 144 4.39 11.44 3.19
CA ARG A 144 2.93 11.62 3.18
C ARG A 144 2.25 11.28 4.52
N PRO A 145 2.49 10.14 5.19
CA PRO A 145 1.75 9.78 6.39
C PRO A 145 1.94 10.78 7.53
N ALA A 146 3.19 11.18 7.82
CA ALA A 146 3.50 12.17 8.84
C ALA A 146 2.88 13.54 8.49
N ARG A 147 3.00 13.99 7.24
CA ARG A 147 2.34 15.23 6.79
C ARG A 147 0.82 15.18 7.00
N LEU A 148 0.17 14.07 6.65
CA LEU A 148 -1.28 13.92 6.84
C LEU A 148 -1.67 13.95 8.32
N ALA A 149 -0.88 13.34 9.20
CA ALA A 149 -1.09 13.43 10.65
C ALA A 149 -0.97 14.88 11.13
N ALA A 150 0.11 15.59 10.77
CA ALA A 150 0.34 16.97 11.14
C ALA A 150 -0.79 17.93 10.72
N GLU A 151 -1.35 17.76 9.52
CA GLU A 151 -2.50 18.53 9.03
C GLU A 151 -3.78 18.35 9.89
N ARG A 152 -3.84 17.29 10.70
CA ARG A 152 -4.99 16.91 11.52
C ARG A 152 -4.77 17.14 13.01
N ILE A 153 -3.61 17.65 13.40
CA ILE A 153 -3.34 18.02 14.79
C ILE A 153 -3.78 19.47 15.01
N ASP A 154 -4.65 19.68 15.99
CA ASP A 154 -5.02 21.00 16.49
C ASP A 154 -4.80 21.05 18.02
N PRO A 155 -4.81 22.24 18.65
CA PRO A 155 -4.53 22.37 20.09
C PRO A 155 -5.48 21.59 21.00
N SER A 156 -6.68 21.22 20.52
CA SER A 156 -7.65 20.40 21.25
C SER A 156 -7.40 18.90 21.10
N THR A 157 -6.62 18.47 20.11
CA THR A 157 -6.36 17.06 19.87
C THR A 157 -5.40 16.52 20.93
N GLN A 158 -5.91 15.71 21.87
CA GLN A 158 -5.15 15.14 22.98
C GLN A 158 -5.23 13.61 23.02
N LYS A 159 -6.32 13.03 22.51
CA LYS A 159 -6.57 11.59 22.47
C LYS A 159 -7.16 11.16 21.13
N VAL A 160 -6.48 10.23 20.46
CA VAL A 160 -6.92 9.73 19.14
C VAL A 160 -6.93 8.20 19.09
N LEU A 161 -7.83 7.68 18.27
CA LEU A 161 -7.93 6.26 17.95
C LEU A 161 -7.49 6.02 16.50
N VAL A 162 -6.58 5.08 16.28
CA VAL A 162 -6.21 4.63 14.92
C VAL A 162 -6.75 3.23 14.65
N CYS A 163 -7.64 3.11 13.68
CA CYS A 163 -8.27 1.85 13.28
C CYS A 163 -7.60 1.27 12.02
N GLY A 164 -7.12 0.03 12.10
CA GLY A 164 -6.42 -0.68 11.02
C GLY A 164 -4.93 -0.33 10.95
N VAL A 165 -4.09 -1.05 11.69
CA VAL A 165 -2.64 -0.77 11.79
C VAL A 165 -1.78 -1.71 10.95
N SER A 166 -2.37 -2.79 10.42
CA SER A 166 -1.71 -3.62 9.41
C SER A 166 -1.45 -2.85 8.10
N TYR A 167 -0.51 -3.32 7.27
CA TYR A 167 -0.14 -2.60 6.05
C TYR A 167 -1.24 -2.65 4.96
N LYS A 168 -2.25 -3.52 5.12
CA LYS A 168 -3.40 -3.65 4.21
C LYS A 168 -4.56 -4.40 4.87
N PRO A 169 -5.79 -4.29 4.30
CA PRO A 169 -6.91 -5.12 4.72
C PRO A 169 -6.62 -6.62 4.77
N ASN A 170 -7.26 -7.27 5.75
CA ASN A 170 -7.34 -8.73 5.89
C ASN A 170 -6.00 -9.46 6.14
N VAL A 171 -4.98 -8.77 6.65
CA VAL A 171 -3.73 -9.38 7.13
C VAL A 171 -3.37 -8.85 8.52
N SER A 172 -2.54 -9.58 9.26
CA SER A 172 -2.00 -9.15 10.56
C SER A 172 -0.59 -8.52 10.47
N ASP A 173 -0.04 -8.41 9.27
CA ASP A 173 1.33 -7.93 9.06
C ASP A 173 1.37 -6.41 9.14
N VAL A 174 2.18 -5.89 10.06
CA VAL A 174 2.36 -4.47 10.34
C VAL A 174 3.70 -3.93 9.84
N ARG A 175 4.52 -4.78 9.22
CA ARG A 175 5.84 -4.37 8.71
C ARG A 175 5.66 -3.37 7.57
N ASP A 176 6.46 -2.31 7.63
CA ASP A 176 6.47 -1.23 6.64
C ASP A 176 5.07 -0.61 6.41
N ALA A 177 4.19 -0.68 7.41
CA ALA A 177 2.86 -0.08 7.35
C ALA A 177 2.99 1.46 7.41
N PRO A 178 2.38 2.22 6.47
CA PRO A 178 2.48 3.68 6.46
C PRO A 178 1.89 4.33 7.72
N GLN A 179 1.01 3.62 8.43
CA GLN A 179 0.45 4.01 9.72
C GLN A 179 1.52 4.26 10.78
N ALA A 180 2.69 3.60 10.69
CA ALA A 180 3.77 3.79 11.65
C ALA A 180 4.25 5.25 11.69
N GLU A 181 4.50 5.85 10.52
CA GLU A 181 4.94 7.25 10.42
C GLU A 181 3.81 8.23 10.79
N PHE A 182 2.57 7.89 10.44
CA PHE A 182 1.40 8.67 10.88
C PHE A 182 1.28 8.71 12.41
N ILE A 183 1.42 7.56 13.07
CA ILE A 183 1.33 7.42 14.53
C ILE A 183 2.53 8.07 15.23
N LYS A 184 3.74 7.93 14.70
CA LYS A 184 4.93 8.60 15.24
C LYS A 184 4.74 10.10 15.31
N GLU A 185 4.25 10.72 14.23
CA GLU A 185 3.95 12.16 14.22
C GLU A 185 2.95 12.55 15.32
N LEU A 186 1.88 11.76 15.53
CA LEU A 186 0.93 11.99 16.64
C LEU A 186 1.62 11.91 18.01
N LEU A 187 2.45 10.89 18.24
CA LEU A 187 3.16 10.68 19.50
C LEU A 187 4.20 11.77 19.78
N GLU A 188 4.93 12.23 18.75
CA GLU A 188 5.90 13.34 18.85
C GLU A 188 5.22 14.65 19.27
N ASN A 189 3.96 14.83 18.87
CA ASN A 189 3.10 15.94 19.31
C ASN A 189 2.39 15.68 20.66
N LYS A 190 2.80 14.64 21.40
CA LYS A 190 2.32 14.27 22.75
C LYS A 190 0.83 13.91 22.81
N ILE A 191 0.28 13.45 21.70
CA ILE A 191 -1.11 12.97 21.64
C ILE A 191 -1.16 11.54 22.17
N LYS A 192 -2.13 11.24 23.03
CA LYS A 192 -2.40 9.85 23.44
C LYS A 192 -2.99 9.10 22.25
N VAL A 193 -2.28 8.10 21.76
CA VAL A 193 -2.74 7.23 20.68
C VAL A 193 -3.14 5.87 21.25
N GLU A 194 -4.34 5.43 20.91
CA GLU A 194 -4.78 4.05 21.09
C GLU A 194 -5.07 3.46 19.70
N TYR A 195 -5.10 2.13 19.57
CA TYR A 195 -5.36 1.51 18.28
C TYR A 195 -6.44 0.42 18.35
N TYR A 196 -7.12 0.22 17.24
CA TYR A 196 -8.06 -0.88 17.03
C TYR A 196 -7.68 -1.64 15.76
N ASP A 197 -7.36 -2.92 15.91
CA ASP A 197 -7.16 -3.85 14.79
C ASP A 197 -7.37 -5.29 15.32
N PRO A 198 -8.38 -6.04 14.85
CA PRO A 198 -8.66 -7.37 15.40
C PRO A 198 -7.60 -8.40 15.02
N LEU A 199 -6.81 -8.18 13.97
CA LEU A 199 -5.82 -9.12 13.48
C LEU A 199 -4.43 -8.88 14.08
N VAL A 200 -4.21 -7.72 14.72
CA VAL A 200 -2.93 -7.34 15.32
C VAL A 200 -3.02 -7.35 16.85
N GLU A 201 -2.24 -8.21 17.52
CA GLU A 201 -2.28 -8.34 18.99
C GLU A 201 -1.55 -7.22 19.73
N SER A 202 -0.42 -6.76 19.20
CA SER A 202 0.41 -5.71 19.81
C SER A 202 1.01 -4.82 18.73
N TYR A 203 1.02 -3.50 18.95
CA TYR A 203 1.58 -2.54 18.01
C TYR A 203 2.15 -1.32 18.74
N MET A 204 3.43 -1.01 18.50
CA MET A 204 4.13 0.19 18.99
C MET A 204 3.94 0.51 20.50
N ASP A 205 3.80 -0.52 21.34
CA ASP A 205 3.51 -0.39 22.78
C ASP A 205 2.25 0.47 23.11
N LEU A 206 1.33 0.59 22.14
CA LEU A 206 0.08 1.33 22.29
C LEU A 206 -1.00 0.49 22.98
N GLU A 207 -1.96 1.17 23.59
CA GLU A 207 -3.15 0.52 24.16
C GLU A 207 -4.07 0.02 23.04
N LYS A 208 -4.39 -1.28 23.08
CA LYS A 208 -5.33 -1.91 22.14
C LYS A 208 -6.76 -1.74 22.64
N VAL A 209 -7.59 -1.12 21.81
CA VAL A 209 -9.03 -1.04 21.98
C VAL A 209 -9.69 -2.27 21.37
N THR A 210 -10.64 -2.86 22.10
CA THR A 210 -11.41 -4.04 21.64
C THR A 210 -12.90 -3.75 21.49
N ASP A 211 -13.37 -2.63 22.02
CA ASP A 211 -14.77 -2.18 21.95
C ASP A 211 -14.82 -0.73 21.45
N LEU A 212 -15.58 -0.51 20.38
CA LEU A 212 -15.77 0.80 19.75
C LEU A 212 -17.00 1.55 20.28
N SER A 213 -17.70 1.04 21.31
CA SER A 213 -18.87 1.68 21.89
C SER A 213 -18.60 3.08 22.47
N ARG A 214 -17.34 3.39 22.76
CA ARG A 214 -16.87 4.67 23.33
C ARG A 214 -16.01 5.47 22.36
N VAL A 215 -16.27 5.33 21.06
CA VAL A 215 -15.53 6.05 20.00
C VAL A 215 -15.67 7.58 20.10
N GLU A 216 -16.76 8.08 20.72
CA GLU A 216 -16.99 9.51 20.97
C GLU A 216 -16.07 10.10 22.07
N ASP A 217 -15.41 9.26 22.88
CA ASP A 217 -14.46 9.72 23.90
C ASP A 217 -13.10 10.13 23.31
N TYR A 218 -12.90 9.95 22.01
CA TYR A 218 -11.70 10.36 21.29
C TYR A 218 -11.95 11.69 20.58
N ASP A 219 -10.95 12.56 20.60
CA ASP A 219 -11.01 13.83 19.88
C ASP A 219 -11.07 13.58 18.37
N LYS A 220 -10.31 12.57 17.89
CA LYS A 220 -10.33 12.09 16.50
C LYS A 220 -10.16 10.59 16.40
N VAL A 221 -10.81 10.00 15.41
CA VAL A 221 -10.69 8.58 15.05
C VAL A 221 -10.33 8.47 13.58
N PHE A 222 -9.21 7.82 13.30
CA PHE A 222 -8.69 7.64 11.95
C PHE A 222 -8.89 6.20 11.50
N ILE A 223 -9.78 5.98 10.52
CA ILE A 223 -9.96 4.68 9.88
C ILE A 223 -8.99 4.59 8.70
N MET A 224 -7.89 3.88 8.90
CA MET A 224 -6.84 3.72 7.89
C MET A 224 -7.28 2.71 6.82
N HIS A 225 -7.85 1.60 7.26
CA HIS A 225 -8.52 0.61 6.43
C HIS A 225 -9.47 -0.26 7.29
N GLU A 226 -10.29 -1.06 6.63
CA GLU A 226 -11.21 -2.01 7.27
C GLU A 226 -10.82 -3.45 6.94
N HIS A 227 -10.94 -4.34 7.91
CA HIS A 227 -10.98 -5.78 7.65
C HIS A 227 -12.42 -6.21 7.36
N ASP A 228 -12.57 -7.29 6.58
CA ASP A 228 -13.88 -7.89 6.28
C ASP A 228 -14.62 -8.31 7.57
N CYS A 229 -13.87 -8.62 8.64
CA CYS A 229 -14.39 -8.99 9.95
C CYS A 229 -14.78 -7.80 10.86
N CYS A 230 -14.67 -6.55 10.39
CA CYS A 230 -14.95 -5.34 11.17
C CYS A 230 -16.14 -4.52 10.63
N PRO A 231 -17.36 -5.06 10.52
CA PRO A 231 -18.52 -4.26 10.10
C PRO A 231 -18.81 -3.07 11.04
N GLU A 232 -18.38 -3.12 12.29
CA GLU A 232 -18.52 -2.04 13.27
C GLU A 232 -17.78 -0.75 12.86
N LEU A 233 -16.66 -0.85 12.14
CA LEU A 233 -15.96 0.33 11.63
C LEU A 233 -16.84 1.11 10.65
N ARG A 234 -17.66 0.41 9.84
CA ARG A 234 -18.61 1.05 8.91
C ARG A 234 -19.72 1.80 9.63
N ALA A 235 -20.13 1.32 10.80
CA ALA A 235 -21.20 1.93 11.57
C ALA A 235 -20.79 3.31 12.12
N ILE A 236 -19.51 3.53 12.39
CA ILE A 236 -18.99 4.76 12.97
C ILE A 236 -18.48 5.79 11.94
N ARG A 237 -18.37 5.43 10.65
CA ARG A 237 -17.74 6.30 9.62
C ARG A 237 -18.38 7.68 9.44
N ASN A 238 -19.66 7.81 9.79
CA ASN A 238 -20.40 9.06 9.62
C ASN A 238 -20.40 9.94 10.88
N LEU A 239 -19.72 9.53 11.95
CA LEU A 239 -19.57 10.35 13.14
C LEU A 239 -18.64 11.53 12.87
N GLU A 240 -18.89 12.66 13.53
CA GLU A 240 -18.19 13.92 13.28
C GLU A 240 -16.68 13.86 13.60
N ASN A 241 -16.30 13.07 14.61
CA ASN A 241 -14.91 12.88 15.01
C ASN A 241 -14.18 11.78 14.22
N VAL A 242 -14.82 11.15 13.22
CA VAL A 242 -14.25 10.04 12.45
C VAL A 242 -13.84 10.50 11.05
N GLU A 243 -12.59 10.23 10.68
CA GLU A 243 -12.07 10.43 9.33
C GLU A 243 -11.59 9.08 8.76
N ALA A 244 -12.08 8.71 7.58
CA ALA A 244 -11.67 7.49 6.89
C ALA A 244 -10.76 7.80 5.69
N PHE A 245 -9.60 7.15 5.65
CA PHE A 245 -8.65 7.20 4.54
C PHE A 245 -8.89 6.11 3.49
N CYS A 246 -9.74 5.13 3.80
CA CYS A 246 -10.19 4.09 2.89
C CYS A 246 -11.64 4.34 2.46
N ARG A 247 -12.03 3.75 1.33
CA ARG A 247 -13.42 3.60 0.90
C ARG A 247 -14.00 2.29 1.42
#